data_AF-A0A839DXN0-F1
#
_entry.id   AF-A0A839DXN0-F1
#
_cell.length_a   1.000
_cell.length_b   1.000
_cell.length_c   1.000
_cell.angle_alpha   90.00
_cell.angle_beta   90.00
_cell.angle_gamma   90.00
#
_symmetry.space_group_name_H-M   'P 1'
#
loop_
_entity.id
_entity.type
_entity.pdbx_description
1 polymer ?
#
loop_
_entity_poly.entity_id
_entity_poly.type
_entity_poly.pdbx_seq_one_letter_code
_entity_poly.pdbx_strand_id
1 'polypeptide(L)'
;MQDFDQWRRLGKHWHAYSEKRDEQGQSTRVSRLAREPDVTLFSPRSVAEWLADRTREHSPRTAVKLLGENAGWGHMADGRHIDHDLAADESTASRGDSIYVSITRQDERTDLWVEAVMDEECPEVHHEQE
;
A
#
# COMPACT_ATOMS: atom_id res chain seq x y z
N MET A 1 -4.74 24.52 5.28
CA MET A 1 -3.86 23.72 6.15
C MET A 1 -4.30 22.28 5.96
N GLN A 2 -3.46 21.40 5.41
CA GLN A 2 -3.80 19.98 5.31
C GLN A 2 -3.85 19.37 6.71
N ASP A 3 -4.87 18.56 6.96
CA ASP A 3 -5.07 17.92 8.26
C ASP A 3 -4.53 16.49 8.20
N PHE A 4 -3.30 16.31 8.70
CA PHE A 4 -2.60 15.02 8.68
C PHE A 4 -3.19 14.00 9.67
N ASP A 5 -4.13 14.40 10.53
CA ASP A 5 -4.79 13.55 11.52
C ASP A 5 -6.25 13.26 11.14
N GLN A 6 -6.64 13.52 9.89
CA GLN A 6 -8.00 13.27 9.42
C GLN A 6 -8.42 11.79 9.62
N TRP A 7 -7.52 10.85 9.32
CA TRP A 7 -7.75 9.41 9.49
C TRP A 7 -8.20 9.04 10.91
N ARG A 8 -7.58 9.62 11.93
CA ARG A 8 -7.88 9.32 13.34
C ARG A 8 -9.27 9.82 13.74
N ARG A 9 -9.68 10.98 13.22
CA ARG A 9 -11.04 11.50 13.46
C ARG A 9 -12.12 10.69 12.76
N LEU A 10 -11.77 10.03 11.66
CA LEU A 10 -12.64 9.13 10.93
C LEU A 10 -12.66 7.71 11.54
N GLY A 11 -11.89 7.46 12.62
CA GLY A 11 -11.78 6.13 13.22
C GLY A 11 -11.21 5.08 12.26
N LYS A 12 -10.36 5.51 11.31
CA LYS A 12 -9.83 4.63 10.28
C LYS A 12 -8.57 3.90 10.76
N HIS A 13 -8.40 2.68 10.28
CA HIS A 13 -7.13 1.96 10.22
C HIS A 13 -7.06 1.23 8.87
N TRP A 14 -6.03 0.44 8.62
CA TRP A 14 -5.86 -0.20 7.32
C TRP A 14 -5.62 -1.69 7.38
N HIS A 15 -6.24 -2.41 6.44
CA HIS A 15 -6.00 -3.81 6.17
C HIS A 15 -5.15 -3.93 4.91
N ALA A 16 -3.96 -4.53 5.02
CA ALA A 16 -3.04 -4.66 3.91
C ALA A 16 -3.05 -6.08 3.32
N TYR A 17 -2.95 -6.15 1.99
CA TYR A 17 -3.00 -7.38 1.21
C TYR A 17 -1.98 -7.34 0.07
N SER A 18 -1.23 -8.42 -0.10
CA SER A 18 -0.33 -8.66 -1.21
C SER A 18 -0.86 -9.82 -2.05
N GLU A 19 -1.18 -9.55 -3.30
CA GLU A 19 -1.78 -10.51 -4.21
C GLU A 19 -0.88 -10.69 -5.43
N LYS A 20 -0.57 -11.96 -5.76
CA LYS A 20 -0.05 -12.26 -7.09
C LYS A 20 -1.21 -12.25 -8.06
N ARG A 21 -1.12 -11.44 -9.12
CA ARG A 21 -2.16 -11.42 -10.14
C ARG A 21 -2.10 -12.73 -10.94
N ASP A 22 -3.16 -13.51 -10.85
CA ASP A 22 -3.40 -14.70 -11.66
C ASP A 22 -4.33 -14.36 -12.85
N GLU A 23 -4.69 -15.37 -13.63
CA GLU A 23 -5.55 -15.23 -14.80
C GLU A 23 -6.98 -14.78 -14.43
N GLN A 24 -7.39 -14.94 -13.17
CA GLN A 24 -8.70 -14.56 -12.65
C GLN A 24 -8.86 -13.04 -12.43
N GLY A 25 -7.76 -12.27 -12.51
CA GLY A 25 -7.79 -10.80 -12.49
C GLY A 25 -7.63 -10.18 -11.10
N GLN A 26 -8.00 -8.90 -10.96
CA GLN A 26 -7.90 -8.18 -9.69
C GLN A 26 -9.02 -8.61 -8.74
N SER A 27 -8.68 -8.89 -7.48
CA SER A 27 -9.70 -9.05 -6.45
C SER A 27 -10.48 -7.74 -6.23
N THR A 28 -11.69 -7.85 -5.72
CA THR A 28 -12.50 -6.69 -5.32
C THR A 28 -12.21 -6.31 -3.86
N ARG A 29 -12.51 -5.07 -3.45
CA ARG A 29 -12.44 -4.69 -2.03
C ARG A 29 -13.29 -5.61 -1.16
N VAL A 30 -14.50 -5.97 -1.59
CA VAL A 30 -15.39 -6.86 -0.83
C VAL A 30 -14.74 -8.22 -0.61
N SER A 31 -14.14 -8.82 -1.65
CA SER A 31 -13.45 -10.11 -1.50
C SER A 31 -12.21 -10.02 -0.61
N ARG A 32 -11.50 -8.89 -0.61
CA ARG A 32 -10.35 -8.67 0.28
C ARG A 32 -10.78 -8.55 1.73
N LEU A 33 -11.78 -7.72 2.02
CA LEU A 33 -12.27 -7.51 3.39
C LEU A 33 -12.99 -8.75 3.97
N ALA A 34 -13.43 -9.68 3.12
CA ALA A 34 -14.00 -10.96 3.54
C ALA A 34 -12.94 -11.99 3.99
N ARG A 35 -11.64 -11.70 3.85
CA ARG A 35 -10.53 -12.55 4.32
C ARG A 35 -9.63 -11.81 5.29
N GLU A 36 -8.88 -12.58 6.07
CA GLU A 36 -7.87 -12.05 6.98
C GLU A 36 -6.81 -11.24 6.20
N PRO A 37 -6.47 -10.01 6.65
CA PRO A 37 -5.41 -9.23 6.04
C PRO A 37 -4.03 -9.83 6.33
N ASP A 38 -3.06 -9.55 5.46
CA ASP A 38 -1.67 -9.93 5.71
C ASP A 38 -1.11 -9.18 6.92
N VAL A 39 -1.57 -7.94 7.13
CA VAL A 39 -1.29 -7.13 8.32
C VAL A 39 -2.35 -6.04 8.50
N THR A 40 -2.67 -5.74 9.77
CA THR A 40 -3.46 -4.58 10.17
C THR A 40 -2.54 -3.44 10.61
N LEU A 41 -2.75 -2.24 10.07
CA LEU A 41 -1.89 -1.08 10.23
C LEU A 41 -2.68 0.06 10.87
N PHE A 42 -2.12 0.64 11.94
CA PHE A 42 -2.82 1.64 12.78
C PHE A 42 -2.21 3.05 12.67
N SER A 43 -1.37 3.30 11.67
CA SER A 43 -0.85 4.64 11.41
C SER A 43 -0.51 4.84 9.94
N PRO A 44 -0.60 6.07 9.41
CA PRO A 44 -0.16 6.41 8.07
C PRO A 44 1.30 6.05 7.80
N ARG A 45 2.15 6.19 8.83
CA ARG A 45 3.56 5.84 8.75
C ARG A 45 3.76 4.33 8.53
N SER A 46 3.02 3.50 9.28
CA SER A 46 3.08 2.04 9.13
C SER A 46 2.57 1.59 7.76
N VAL A 47 1.58 2.28 7.18
CA VAL A 47 1.13 2.08 5.79
C VAL A 47 2.27 2.32 4.81
N ALA A 48 2.91 3.48 4.90
CA ALA A 48 3.99 3.86 3.99
C ALA A 48 5.21 2.93 4.11
N GLU A 49 5.57 2.53 5.33
CA GLU A 49 6.66 1.59 5.58
C GLU A 49 6.38 0.21 5.01
N TRP A 50 5.16 -0.32 5.21
CA TRP A 50 4.78 -1.61 4.65
C TRP A 50 4.81 -1.60 3.10
N LEU A 51 4.29 -0.53 2.47
CA LEU A 51 4.33 -0.36 1.02
C LEU A 51 5.76 -0.26 0.50
N ALA A 52 6.63 0.50 1.17
CA ALA A 52 8.03 0.64 0.81
C ALA A 52 8.79 -0.70 0.90
N ASP A 53 8.54 -1.49 1.95
CA ASP A 53 9.19 -2.78 2.16
C ASP A 53 8.74 -3.82 1.12
N ARG A 54 7.43 -3.91 0.84
CA ARG A 54 6.92 -4.79 -0.23
C ARG A 54 7.36 -4.33 -1.61
N THR A 55 7.46 -3.02 -1.83
CA THR A 55 8.01 -2.47 -3.07
C THR A 55 9.47 -2.85 -3.24
N ARG A 56 10.30 -2.78 -2.19
CA ARG A 56 11.70 -3.23 -2.20
C ARG A 56 11.83 -4.73 -2.47
N GLU A 57 10.95 -5.54 -1.89
CA GLU A 57 10.95 -6.99 -2.03
C GLU A 57 10.63 -7.44 -3.46
N HIS A 58 9.61 -6.82 -4.08
CA HIS A 58 9.08 -7.28 -5.36
C HIS A 58 9.60 -6.50 -6.57
N SER A 59 10.12 -5.29 -6.39
CA SER A 59 10.62 -4.48 -7.51
C SER A 59 11.92 -5.05 -8.08
N PRO A 60 12.02 -5.20 -9.42
CA PRO A 60 13.29 -5.58 -10.02
C PRO A 60 14.29 -4.43 -9.86
N ARG A 61 15.51 -4.74 -9.42
CA ARG A 61 16.66 -3.81 -9.44
C ARG A 61 17.18 -3.64 -10.86
N THR A 62 16.35 -3.11 -11.75
CA THR A 62 16.68 -2.87 -13.15
C THR A 62 17.22 -1.46 -13.32
N ALA A 63 18.36 -1.34 -14.01
CA ALA A 63 18.88 -0.03 -14.40
C ALA A 63 17.93 0.63 -15.42
N VAL A 64 17.55 1.87 -15.16
CA VAL A 64 16.69 2.68 -16.04
C VAL A 64 17.38 3.98 -16.40
N LYS A 65 17.14 4.45 -17.63
CA LYS A 65 17.61 5.76 -18.07
C LYS A 65 16.73 6.84 -17.45
N LEU A 66 17.34 7.78 -16.72
CA LEU A 66 16.60 8.87 -16.10
C LEU A 66 16.24 9.93 -17.15
N LEU A 67 15.08 10.54 -16.99
CA LEU A 67 14.61 11.61 -17.87
C LEU A 67 15.21 12.95 -17.42
N GLY A 68 15.85 13.65 -18.35
CA GLY A 68 16.48 14.95 -18.11
C GLY A 68 17.82 15.08 -18.84
N GLU A 69 18.19 16.31 -19.18
CA GLU A 69 19.48 16.58 -19.83
C GLU A 69 20.62 16.20 -18.86
N ASN A 70 21.48 15.26 -19.26
CA ASN A 70 22.54 14.69 -18.42
C ASN A 70 22.08 13.92 -17.16
N ALA A 71 20.83 13.47 -17.10
CA ALA A 71 20.29 12.77 -15.92
C ALA A 71 20.94 11.39 -15.65
N GLY A 72 21.57 10.78 -16.66
CA GLY A 72 22.31 9.52 -16.50
C GLY A 72 21.40 8.29 -16.30
N TRP A 73 21.89 7.33 -15.53
CA TRP A 73 21.21 6.06 -15.22
C TRP A 73 20.90 5.98 -13.73
N GLY A 74 19.72 5.45 -13.40
CA GLY A 74 19.30 5.10 -12.04
C GLY A 74 18.87 3.63 -11.99
N HIS A 75 18.38 3.19 -10.84
CA HIS A 75 17.74 1.88 -10.72
C HIS A 75 16.27 2.07 -10.33
N MET A 76 15.39 1.22 -10.87
CA MET A 76 14.02 1.13 -10.35
C MET A 76 14.06 0.72 -8.88
N ALA A 77 13.16 1.32 -8.08
CA ALA A 77 13.13 1.20 -6.62
C ALA A 77 14.51 1.46 -5.97
N ASP A 78 15.23 2.48 -6.44
CA ASP A 78 16.37 3.01 -5.68
C ASP A 78 15.89 3.72 -4.40
N GLY A 79 16.81 3.93 -3.46
CA GLY A 79 16.44 4.49 -2.15
C GLY A 79 15.73 5.84 -2.25
N ARG A 80 16.09 6.69 -3.21
CA ARG A 80 15.49 8.02 -3.38
C ARG A 80 14.07 7.94 -3.94
N HIS A 81 13.82 7.02 -4.87
CA HIS A 81 12.48 6.74 -5.37
C HIS A 81 11.58 6.22 -4.24
N ILE A 82 12.08 5.26 -3.46
CA ILE A 82 11.32 4.69 -2.34
C ILE A 82 11.03 5.74 -1.27
N ASP A 83 11.99 6.60 -0.93
CA ASP A 83 11.77 7.66 0.06
C ASP A 83 10.72 8.68 -0.41
N HIS A 84 10.68 8.97 -1.72
CA HIS A 84 9.67 9.84 -2.31
C HIS A 84 8.27 9.20 -2.25
N ASP A 85 8.16 7.95 -2.67
CA ASP A 85 6.89 7.22 -2.67
C ASP A 85 6.36 7.06 -1.25
N LEU A 86 7.24 6.78 -0.29
CA LEU A 86 6.91 6.70 1.13
C LEU A 86 6.24 8.00 1.62
N ALA A 87 6.82 9.16 1.32
CA ALA A 87 6.24 10.44 1.75
C ALA A 87 4.85 10.69 1.11
N ALA A 88 4.65 10.28 -0.14
CA ALA A 88 3.38 10.41 -0.83
C ALA A 88 2.31 9.45 -0.26
N ASP A 89 2.70 8.21 0.04
CA ASP A 89 1.84 7.19 0.64
C ASP A 89 1.44 7.60 2.06
N GLU A 90 2.39 8.07 2.87
CA GLU A 90 2.13 8.57 4.23
C GLU A 90 1.15 9.75 4.19
N SER A 91 1.31 10.69 3.25
CA SER A 91 0.37 11.80 3.07
C SER A 91 -1.02 11.34 2.60
N THR A 92 -1.11 10.25 1.86
CA THR A 92 -2.39 9.69 1.39
C THR A 92 -3.10 8.97 2.53
N ALA A 93 -2.41 8.09 3.25
CA ALA A 93 -2.96 7.43 4.43
C ALA A 93 -3.33 8.43 5.53
N SER A 94 -2.61 9.54 5.69
CA SER A 94 -2.96 10.60 6.67
C SER A 94 -4.37 11.18 6.46
N ARG A 95 -4.90 11.11 5.24
CA ARG A 95 -6.25 11.55 4.89
C ARG A 95 -7.34 10.49 5.17
N GLY A 96 -6.94 9.27 5.52
CA GLY A 96 -7.83 8.13 5.68
C GLY A 96 -8.12 7.37 4.38
N ASP A 97 -7.32 7.62 3.33
CA ASP A 97 -7.55 7.03 2.01
C ASP A 97 -6.96 5.60 1.91
N SER A 98 -7.54 4.79 1.02
CA SER A 98 -6.97 3.49 0.64
C SER A 98 -5.89 3.67 -0.42
N ILE A 99 -4.88 2.81 -0.42
CA ILE A 99 -3.75 2.89 -1.36
C ILE A 99 -3.67 1.59 -2.15
N TYR A 100 -3.38 1.71 -3.45
CA TYR A 100 -3.14 0.59 -4.34
C TYR A 100 -1.83 0.82 -5.09
N VAL A 101 -0.93 -0.17 -5.01
CA VAL A 101 0.35 -0.18 -5.72
C VAL A 101 0.43 -1.45 -6.54
N SER A 102 0.92 -1.34 -7.78
CA SER A 102 1.09 -2.48 -8.66
C SER A 102 2.53 -2.57 -9.10
N ILE A 103 3.16 -3.70 -8.82
CA ILE A 103 4.57 -3.97 -9.11
C ILE A 103 4.63 -5.03 -10.19
N THR A 104 5.28 -4.72 -11.31
CA THR A 104 5.50 -5.68 -12.39
C THR A 104 6.97 -6.08 -12.43
N ARG A 105 7.21 -7.39 -12.36
CA ARG A 105 8.54 -8.00 -12.44
C ARG A 105 8.53 -9.11 -13.49
N GLN A 106 9.13 -8.83 -14.65
CA GLN A 106 9.14 -9.76 -15.79
C GLN A 106 7.70 -10.20 -16.13
N ASP A 107 7.36 -11.46 -15.84
CA ASP A 107 6.05 -12.06 -16.10
C ASP A 107 5.18 -12.19 -14.84
N GLU A 108 5.70 -11.80 -13.67
CA GLU A 108 4.93 -11.75 -12.42
C GLU A 108 4.45 -10.32 -12.14
N ARG A 109 3.20 -10.19 -11.70
CA ARG A 109 2.64 -8.93 -11.21
C ARG A 109 2.14 -9.13 -9.80
N THR A 110 2.60 -8.29 -8.89
CA THR A 110 2.17 -8.23 -7.51
C THR A 110 1.39 -6.96 -7.29
N ASP A 111 0.16 -7.10 -6.82
CA ASP A 111 -0.73 -6.03 -6.45
C ASP A 111 -0.73 -5.90 -4.92
N LEU A 112 -0.43 -4.69 -4.44
CA LEU A 112 -0.48 -4.34 -3.03
C LEU A 112 -1.71 -3.47 -2.81
N TRP A 113 -2.56 -3.87 -1.87
CA TRP A 113 -3.75 -3.14 -1.47
C TRP A 113 -3.65 -2.78 -0.01
N VAL A 114 -3.93 -1.53 0.32
CA VAL A 114 -4.04 -1.05 1.70
C VAL A 114 -5.41 -0.40 1.83
N GLU A 115 -6.37 -1.18 2.31
CA GLU A 115 -7.77 -0.78 2.40
C GLU A 115 -8.03 -0.03 3.70
N ALA A 116 -8.45 1.23 3.61
CA ALA A 116 -8.84 2.03 4.76
C ALA A 116 -10.21 1.58 5.28
N VAL A 117 -10.25 1.06 6.49
CA VAL A 117 -11.41 0.45 7.14
C VAL A 117 -11.74 1.17 8.44
N MET A 118 -13.01 1.22 8.80
CA MET A 118 -13.45 1.55 10.17
C MET A 118 -13.58 0.26 10.97
N ASP A 119 -13.67 0.37 12.29
CA ASP A 119 -13.82 -0.79 13.18
C ASP A 119 -15.04 -1.66 12.81
N GLU A 120 -16.13 -1.08 12.30
CA GLU A 120 -17.32 -1.85 11.89
C GLU A 120 -17.11 -2.66 10.61
N GLU A 121 -16.07 -2.35 9.82
CA GLU A 121 -15.69 -3.13 8.62
C GLU A 121 -14.78 -4.31 8.98
N CYS A 122 -14.42 -4.50 10.26
CA CYS A 122 -13.52 -5.55 10.71
C CYS A 122 -14.29 -6.80 11.14
N PRO A 123 -13.96 -7.99 10.60
CA PRO A 123 -14.68 -9.22 10.90
C PRO A 123 -14.62 -9.64 12.38
N GLU A 124 -13.64 -9.14 13.16
CA GLU A 124 -13.44 -9.51 14.56
C GLU A 124 -14.35 -8.77 15.56
N VAL A 125 -15.05 -7.70 15.16
CA VAL A 125 -15.95 -6.94 16.09
C VAL A 125 -17.33 -7.59 16.22
N HIS A 126 -17.59 -8.68 15.49
CA HIS A 126 -18.83 -9.47 15.60
C HIS A 126 -18.76 -10.63 16.62
N HIS A 127 -17.66 -10.80 17.35
CA HIS A 127 -17.44 -11.97 18.23
C HIS A 127 -17.38 -11.69 19.74
N GLU A 128 -18.00 -10.62 20.25
CA GLU A 128 -18.13 -10.42 21.71
C GLU A 128 -19.51 -9.89 22.15
N GLN A 129 -20.60 -10.49 21.66
CA GLN A 129 -21.91 -10.42 22.32
C GLN A 129 -22.64 -11.76 22.22
N GLU A 130 -22.21 -12.75 23.01
CA GLU A 130 -23.06 -13.85 23.51
C GLU A 130 -23.02 -13.87 25.04
#